data_AF-A0A7X5ZD78-F1
#
_entry.id   AF-A0A7X5ZD78-F1
#
_cell.length_a   1.000
_cell.length_b   1.000
_cell.length_c   1.000
_cell.angle_alpha   90.00
_cell.angle_beta   90.00
_cell.angle_gamma   90.00
#
_symmetry.space_group_name_H-M   'P 1'
#
loop_
_entity.id
_entity.type
_entity.pdbx_description
1 polymer ?
#
loop_
_entity_poly.entity_id
_entity_poly.type
_entity_poly.pdbx_seq_one_letter_code
_entity_poly.pdbx_strand_id
1 'polypeptide(L)'
;MSAPSQPHILADRGGLVIAQSGPDILVIDRGGGGWQIATFVLAILTLVCGGFGVIALFTAEVPLAVSAVLLIVGLAAGVGALGTAGAIRRRRRAPVSDFTPVAVFDRARRVYRDGAGRPVAPLDQVRFECRAQLTSSSAMLVAVTPTGTRILKRGNPFGGSVGNLDRVLTATVFGP
;
A
#
# COMPACT_ATOMS: atom_id res chain seq x y z
N MET A 1 -11.62 -32.39 9.94
CA MET A 1 -11.23 -30.98 10.10
C MET A 1 -10.26 -30.64 8.97
N SER A 2 -10.77 -30.07 7.88
CA SER A 2 -9.93 -29.74 6.71
C SER A 2 -9.12 -28.49 7.04
N ALA A 3 -7.79 -28.55 6.86
CA ALA A 3 -6.91 -27.41 7.03
C ALA A 3 -7.44 -26.21 6.22
N PRO A 4 -7.39 -24.96 6.74
CA PRO A 4 -7.81 -23.79 5.98
C PRO A 4 -6.97 -23.76 4.69
N SER A 5 -7.65 -23.88 3.54
CA SER A 5 -7.04 -23.82 2.22
C SER A 5 -6.18 -22.58 2.12
N GLN A 6 -4.88 -22.76 1.86
CA GLN A 6 -3.96 -21.63 1.72
C GLN A 6 -4.50 -20.68 0.64
N PRO A 7 -4.67 -19.37 0.94
CA PRO A 7 -5.16 -18.42 -0.03
C PRO A 7 -4.20 -18.35 -1.23
N HIS A 8 -4.69 -18.69 -2.42
CA HIS A 8 -3.90 -18.61 -3.64
C HIS A 8 -3.79 -17.15 -4.09
N ILE A 9 -2.57 -16.61 -4.15
CA ILE A 9 -2.34 -15.21 -4.52
C ILE A 9 -2.51 -15.06 -6.03
N LEU A 10 -3.46 -14.22 -6.45
CA LEU A 10 -3.74 -13.95 -7.86
C LEU A 10 -3.03 -12.68 -8.35
N ALA A 11 -2.91 -11.66 -7.49
CA ALA A 11 -2.14 -10.46 -7.78
C ALA A 11 -1.64 -9.77 -6.50
N ASP A 12 -0.44 -9.22 -6.55
CA ASP A 12 0.13 -8.35 -5.52
C ASP A 12 0.71 -7.09 -6.16
N ARG A 13 0.07 -5.93 -5.95
CA ARG A 13 0.55 -4.64 -6.45
C ARG A 13 0.32 -3.55 -5.40
N GLY A 14 1.36 -2.77 -5.12
CA GLY A 14 1.25 -1.59 -4.25
C GLY A 14 0.83 -1.91 -2.81
N GLY A 15 1.01 -3.16 -2.36
CA GLY A 15 0.54 -3.65 -1.06
C GLY A 15 -0.93 -4.08 -1.04
N LEU A 16 -1.66 -4.01 -2.16
CA LEU A 16 -2.96 -4.64 -2.32
C LEU A 16 -2.76 -6.05 -2.89
N VAL A 17 -3.24 -7.04 -2.15
CA VAL A 17 -3.19 -8.45 -2.51
C VAL A 17 -4.60 -8.91 -2.83
N ILE A 18 -4.78 -9.51 -4.00
CA ILE A 18 -5.97 -10.25 -4.37
C ILE A 18 -5.64 -11.73 -4.17
N ALA A 19 -6.33 -12.39 -3.26
CA ALA A 19 -6.16 -13.81 -2.98
C ALA A 19 -7.48 -14.54 -3.15
N GLN A 20 -7.43 -15.79 -3.61
CA GLN A 20 -8.60 -16.67 -3.73
C GLN A 20 -8.55 -17.72 -2.63
N SER A 21 -9.67 -17.88 -1.92
CA SER A 21 -9.88 -18.92 -0.92
C SER A 21 -11.18 -19.65 -1.25
N GLY A 22 -11.09 -20.69 -2.08
CA GLY A 22 -12.25 -21.42 -2.58
C GLY A 22 -13.16 -20.52 -3.44
N PRO A 23 -14.45 -20.34 -3.08
CA PRO A 23 -15.38 -19.46 -3.80
C PRO A 23 -15.19 -17.97 -3.48
N ASP A 24 -14.39 -17.64 -2.46
CA ASP A 24 -14.21 -16.26 -2.00
C ASP A 24 -12.97 -15.62 -2.62
N ILE A 25 -13.14 -14.40 -3.14
CA ILE A 25 -12.04 -13.53 -3.56
C ILE A 25 -11.81 -12.48 -2.47
N LEU A 26 -10.65 -12.58 -1.82
CA LEU A 26 -10.21 -11.70 -0.74
C LEU A 26 -9.37 -10.57 -1.32
N VAL A 27 -9.75 -9.33 -1.01
CA VAL A 27 -8.95 -8.14 -1.30
C VAL A 27 -8.38 -7.63 0.00
N ILE A 28 -7.05 -7.72 0.12
CA ILE A 28 -6.32 -7.47 1.35
C ILE A 28 -5.37 -6.30 1.10
N ASP A 29 -5.57 -5.19 1.83
CA ASP A 29 -4.62 -4.09 1.83
C ASP A 29 -3.61 -4.29 2.98
N ARG A 30 -2.36 -4.65 2.65
CA ARG A 30 -1.25 -4.73 3.60
C ARG A 30 -0.81 -3.37 4.14
N GLY A 31 -1.41 -2.29 3.64
CA GLY A 31 -1.14 -0.92 4.06
C GLY A 31 0.30 -0.48 3.77
N GLY A 32 0.68 0.69 4.29
CA GLY A 32 2.05 1.21 4.20
C GLY A 32 2.19 2.62 3.66
N GLY A 33 1.09 3.28 3.28
CA GLY A 33 1.12 4.64 2.70
C GLY A 33 1.87 5.66 3.56
N GLY A 34 1.54 5.74 4.86
CA GLY A 34 2.23 6.64 5.79
C GLY A 34 3.72 6.32 5.99
N TRP A 35 4.06 5.04 6.07
CA TRP A 35 5.46 4.60 6.20
C TRP A 35 6.28 4.90 4.95
N GLN A 36 5.67 4.84 3.76
CA GLN A 36 6.33 5.20 2.50
C GLN A 36 6.63 6.69 2.41
N ILE A 37 5.68 7.56 2.82
CA ILE A 37 5.91 9.00 2.90
C ILE A 37 7.03 9.32 3.89
N ALA A 38 6.99 8.73 5.10
CA ALA A 38 8.03 8.92 6.10
C ALA A 38 9.42 8.49 5.57
N THR A 39 9.51 7.34 4.90
CA THR A 39 10.77 6.87 4.31
C THR A 39 11.30 7.84 3.27
N PHE A 40 10.44 8.39 2.42
CA PHE A 40 10.83 9.37 1.41
C PHE A 40 11.34 10.68 2.02
N VAL A 41 10.60 11.25 2.97
CA VAL A 41 10.98 12.48 3.67
C VAL A 41 12.33 12.29 4.40
N LEU A 42 12.49 11.18 5.11
CA LEU A 42 13.74 10.87 5.80
C LEU A 42 14.90 10.67 4.82
N ALA A 43 14.67 10.06 3.66
CA ALA A 43 15.70 9.92 2.62
C ALA A 43 16.14 11.27 2.05
N ILE A 44 15.20 12.19 1.77
CA ILE A 44 15.54 13.55 1.34
C ILE A 44 16.33 14.27 2.44
N LEU A 45 15.87 14.20 3.69
CA LEU A 45 16.55 14.86 4.80
C LEU A 45 17.97 14.32 4.99
N THR A 46 18.16 13.00 4.81
CA THR A 46 19.48 12.35 4.80
C THR A 46 20.37 12.91 3.70
N LEU A 47 19.84 13.01 2.48
CA LEU A 47 20.59 13.50 1.32
C LEU A 47 20.96 14.99 1.48
N VAL A 48 20.00 15.82 1.89
CA VAL A 48 20.19 17.26 2.06
C VAL A 48 21.12 17.53 3.23
N CYS A 49 20.75 17.13 4.45
CA CYS A 49 21.56 17.43 5.63
C CYS A 49 22.89 16.69 5.63
N GLY A 50 22.91 15.42 5.21
CA GLY A 50 24.15 14.64 5.09
C GLY A 50 25.06 15.19 3.99
N GLY A 51 24.52 15.42 2.80
CA GLY A 51 25.28 15.95 1.66
C GLY A 51 25.85 17.34 1.92
N PHE A 52 25.01 18.28 2.37
CA PHE A 52 25.49 19.62 2.74
C PHE A 52 26.44 19.58 3.94
N GLY A 53 26.21 18.71 4.93
CA GLY A 53 27.11 18.54 6.06
C GLY A 53 28.50 18.06 5.64
N VAL A 54 28.58 17.12 4.69
CA VAL A 54 29.86 16.66 4.12
C VAL A 54 30.54 17.78 3.35
N ILE A 55 29.85 18.48 2.46
CA ILE A 55 30.43 19.59 1.67
C ILE A 55 30.94 20.71 2.59
N ALA A 56 30.17 21.03 3.63
CA ALA A 56 30.50 22.06 4.60
C ALA A 56 31.75 21.71 5.44
N LEU A 57 32.10 20.43 5.62
CA LEU A 57 33.37 20.06 6.27
C LEU A 57 34.60 20.51 5.46
N PHE A 58 34.46 20.62 4.14
CA PHE A 58 35.54 21.00 3.23
C PHE A 58 35.49 22.48 2.82
N THR A 59 34.52 23.24 3.35
CA THR A 59 34.35 24.66 3.02
C THR A 59 34.86 25.51 4.18
N ALA A 60 35.97 26.22 3.97
CA ALA A 60 36.68 26.96 5.02
C ALA A 60 35.84 28.08 5.67
N GLU A 61 34.84 28.60 4.96
CA GLU A 61 33.94 29.65 5.44
C GLU A 61 32.85 29.14 6.38
N VAL A 62 32.64 27.81 6.47
CA VAL A 62 31.57 27.23 7.27
C VAL A 62 32.11 26.76 8.62
N PRO A 63 31.50 27.19 9.75
CA PRO A 63 31.92 26.71 11.06
C PRO A 63 31.75 25.21 11.23
N LEU A 64 32.77 24.54 11.80
CA LEU A 64 32.76 23.10 12.05
C LEU A 64 31.51 22.63 12.81
N ALA A 65 31.03 23.43 13.76
CA ALA A 65 29.82 23.12 14.53
C ALA A 65 28.58 22.99 13.64
N VAL A 66 28.45 23.85 12.62
CA VAL A 66 27.33 23.79 11.67
C VAL A 66 27.42 22.53 10.81
N SER A 67 28.61 22.22 10.30
CA SER A 67 28.87 21.00 9.53
C SER A 67 28.57 19.74 10.36
N ALA A 68 29.01 19.71 11.62
CA ALA A 68 28.76 18.61 12.55
C ALA A 68 27.27 18.42 12.84
N VAL A 69 26.52 19.50 13.10
CA VAL A 69 25.06 19.43 13.32
C VAL A 69 24.34 18.90 12.09
N LEU A 70 24.68 19.40 10.89
CA LEU A 70 24.08 18.91 9.64
C LEU A 70 24.34 17.42 9.42
N LEU A 71 25.56 16.95 9.69
CA LEU A 71 25.90 15.53 9.60
C LEU A 71 25.13 14.68 10.60
N ILE A 72 25.01 15.12 11.85
CA ILE A 72 24.24 14.39 12.87
C ILE A 72 22.77 14.26 12.45
N VAL A 73 22.17 15.35 11.98
CA VAL A 73 20.78 15.35 11.50
C VAL A 73 20.63 14.43 10.28
N GLY A 74 21.55 14.50 9.32
CA GLY A 74 21.56 13.64 8.15
C GLY A 74 21.68 12.16 8.50
N LEU A 75 22.60 11.80 9.41
CA LEU A 75 22.80 10.44 9.89
C LEU A 75 21.57 9.90 10.63
N ALA A 76 21.00 10.71 11.54
CA ALA A 76 19.80 10.33 12.28
C ALA A 76 18.61 10.09 11.33
N ALA A 77 18.43 10.96 10.34
CA ALA A 77 17.44 10.78 9.29
C ALA A 77 17.68 9.50 8.48
N GLY A 78 18.94 9.19 8.15
CA GLY A 78 19.31 8.00 7.38
C GLY A 78 19.01 6.71 8.11
N VAL A 79 19.35 6.64 9.40
CA VAL A 79 18.97 5.50 10.27
C VAL A 79 17.45 5.34 10.33
N GLY A 80 16.72 6.46 10.47
CA GLY A 80 15.26 6.46 10.42
C GLY A 80 14.71 5.89 9.10
N ALA A 81 15.23 6.36 7.96
CA ALA A 81 14.80 5.90 6.63
C ALA A 81 15.05 4.39 6.43
N LEU A 82 16.19 3.88 6.90
CA LEU A 82 16.50 2.45 6.85
C LEU A 82 15.56 1.64 7.75
N GLY A 83 15.24 2.14 8.93
CA GLY A 83 14.29 1.53 9.86
C GLY A 83 12.88 1.44 9.26
N THR A 84 12.36 2.54 8.70
CA THR A 84 11.04 2.56 8.06
C THR A 84 10.99 1.70 6.80
N ALA A 85 12.04 1.71 5.97
CA ALA A 85 12.16 0.83 4.82
C ALA A 85 12.19 -0.65 5.24
N GLY A 86 12.91 -0.97 6.31
CA GLY A 86 12.93 -2.31 6.91
C GLY A 86 11.56 -2.75 7.41
N ALA A 87 10.82 -1.87 8.09
CA ALA A 87 9.47 -2.14 8.55
C ALA A 87 8.50 -2.40 7.39
N ILE A 88 8.59 -1.62 6.29
CA ILE A 88 7.83 -1.85 5.06
C ILE A 88 8.17 -3.22 4.47
N ARG A 89 9.45 -3.56 4.36
CA ARG A 89 9.91 -4.86 3.83
C ARG A 89 9.41 -6.02 4.69
N ARG A 90 9.45 -5.90 6.02
CA ARG A 90 8.92 -6.90 6.95
C ARG A 90 7.42 -7.11 6.76
N ARG A 91 6.63 -6.04 6.67
CA ARG A 91 5.18 -6.12 6.41
C ARG A 91 4.86 -6.73 5.05
N ARG A 92 5.66 -6.44 4.01
CA ARG A 92 5.50 -7.07 2.68
C ARG A 92 5.81 -8.56 2.68
N ARG A 93 6.70 -9.01 3.57
CA ARG A 93 7.05 -10.44 3.74
C ARG A 93 6.09 -11.19 4.67
N ALA A 94 5.20 -10.49 5.38
CA ALA A 94 4.26 -11.12 6.28
C ALA A 94 3.21 -11.95 5.51
N PRO A 95 2.81 -13.12 6.04
CA PRO A 95 1.77 -13.95 5.47
C PRO A 95 0.48 -13.16 5.21
N VAL A 96 -0.20 -13.48 4.11
CA VAL A 96 -1.47 -12.84 3.73
C VAL A 96 -2.57 -13.09 4.78
N SER A 97 -2.47 -14.19 5.54
CA SER A 97 -3.37 -14.59 6.63
C SER A 97 -3.39 -13.64 7.83
N ASP A 98 -2.35 -12.82 8.01
CA ASP A 98 -2.22 -11.95 9.18
C ASP A 98 -2.97 -10.63 9.02
N PHE A 99 -3.52 -10.37 7.83
CA PHE A 99 -4.22 -9.13 7.50
C PHE A 99 -5.71 -9.36 7.34
N THR A 100 -6.50 -8.47 7.95
CA THR A 100 -7.95 -8.43 7.77
C THR A 100 -8.27 -8.02 6.32
N PRO A 101 -9.09 -8.80 5.58
CA PRO A 101 -9.55 -8.41 4.26
C PRO A 101 -10.26 -7.05 4.33
N VAL A 102 -10.07 -6.20 3.34
CA VAL A 102 -10.81 -4.94 3.18
C VAL A 102 -12.15 -5.21 2.50
N ALA A 103 -12.17 -6.18 1.59
CA ALA A 103 -13.35 -6.63 0.87
C ALA A 103 -13.27 -8.14 0.60
N VAL A 104 -14.43 -8.79 0.61
CA VAL A 104 -14.62 -10.20 0.31
C VAL A 104 -15.71 -10.33 -0.74
N PHE A 105 -15.41 -10.93 -1.90
CA PHE A 105 -16.37 -11.20 -2.94
C PHE A 105 -16.68 -12.70 -2.98
N ASP A 106 -17.86 -13.07 -2.49
CA ASP A 106 -18.32 -14.46 -2.43
C ASP A 106 -18.98 -14.82 -3.77
N ARG A 107 -18.30 -15.61 -4.60
CA ARG A 107 -18.82 -16.03 -5.92
C ARG A 107 -19.96 -17.04 -5.79
N ALA A 108 -19.98 -17.87 -4.75
CA ALA A 108 -20.99 -18.90 -4.56
C ALA A 108 -22.34 -18.29 -4.19
N ARG A 109 -22.34 -17.32 -3.28
CA ARG A 109 -23.55 -16.59 -2.87
C ARG A 109 -23.80 -15.33 -3.68
N ARG A 110 -22.89 -14.96 -4.58
CA ARG A 110 -22.96 -13.76 -5.42
C ARG A 110 -23.15 -12.48 -4.58
N VAL A 111 -22.46 -12.35 -3.44
CA VAL A 111 -22.53 -11.18 -2.56
C VAL A 111 -21.15 -10.60 -2.24
N TYR A 112 -21.03 -9.28 -2.33
CA TYR A 112 -19.90 -8.51 -1.84
C TYR A 112 -20.08 -8.20 -0.36
N ARG A 113 -19.08 -8.54 0.45
CA ARG A 113 -19.01 -8.25 1.88
C ARG A 113 -17.82 -7.35 2.21
N ASP A 114 -17.97 -6.50 3.21
CA ASP A 114 -16.86 -5.69 3.71
C ASP A 114 -15.89 -6.51 4.58
N GLY A 115 -14.81 -5.89 5.03
CA GLY A 115 -13.82 -6.51 5.91
C GLY A 115 -14.33 -6.98 7.28
N ALA A 116 -15.52 -6.54 7.68
CA ALA A 116 -16.21 -7.03 8.89
C ALA A 116 -17.16 -8.20 8.57
N GLY A 117 -17.19 -8.68 7.31
CA GLY A 117 -18.06 -9.75 6.85
C GLY A 117 -19.51 -9.33 6.62
N ARG A 118 -19.83 -8.03 6.66
CA ARG A 118 -21.20 -7.55 6.47
C ARG A 118 -21.52 -7.49 4.97
N PRO A 119 -22.72 -7.95 4.53
CA PRO A 119 -23.13 -7.83 3.14
C PRO A 119 -23.28 -6.36 2.76
N VAL A 120 -22.69 -5.98 1.62
CA VAL A 120 -22.70 -4.60 1.10
C VAL A 120 -23.58 -4.50 -0.13
N ALA A 121 -23.40 -5.40 -1.11
CA ALA A 121 -24.17 -5.41 -2.34
C ALA A 121 -24.15 -6.77 -3.05
N PRO A 122 -25.16 -7.10 -3.87
CA PRO A 122 -25.09 -8.22 -4.81
C PRO A 122 -23.95 -8.04 -5.84
N LEU A 123 -23.24 -9.12 -6.20
CA LEU A 123 -22.06 -9.06 -7.08
C LEU A 123 -22.38 -8.47 -8.46
N ASP A 124 -23.55 -8.78 -9.01
CA ASP A 124 -24.05 -8.27 -10.31
C ASP A 124 -24.20 -6.75 -10.35
N GLN A 125 -24.28 -6.11 -9.18
CA GLN A 125 -24.40 -4.66 -9.04
C GLN A 125 -23.08 -3.99 -8.65
N VAL A 126 -21.99 -4.75 -8.54
CA VAL A 126 -20.66 -4.23 -8.22
C VAL A 126 -19.88 -3.99 -9.50
N ARG A 127 -19.27 -2.81 -9.62
CA ARG A 127 -18.29 -2.49 -10.66
C ARG A 127 -16.97 -2.05 -10.05
N PHE A 128 -15.86 -2.42 -10.66
CA PHE A 128 -14.52 -2.03 -10.20
C PHE A 128 -13.97 -0.94 -11.11
N GLU A 129 -13.48 0.14 -10.51
CA GLU A 129 -12.94 1.28 -11.24
C GLU A 129 -11.66 1.79 -10.60
N CYS A 130 -10.69 2.16 -11.43
CA CYS A 130 -9.56 3.00 -11.04
C CYS A 130 -9.96 4.47 -11.22
N ARG A 131 -10.09 5.22 -10.12
CA ARG A 131 -10.45 6.66 -10.14
C ARG A 131 -9.25 7.53 -9.81
N ALA A 132 -9.13 8.67 -10.50
CA ALA A 132 -8.15 9.69 -10.14
C ALA A 132 -8.46 10.30 -8.77
N GLN A 133 -7.42 10.67 -8.01
CA GLN A 133 -7.58 11.37 -6.73
C GLN A 133 -7.33 12.86 -6.96
N LEU A 134 -8.21 13.73 -6.48
CA LEU A 134 -8.02 15.19 -6.60
C LEU A 134 -6.76 15.69 -5.88
N THR A 135 -6.35 14.99 -4.82
CA THR A 135 -5.19 15.35 -3.97
C THR A 135 -3.92 14.58 -4.30
N SER A 136 -3.94 13.70 -5.32
CA SER A 136 -2.81 12.83 -5.64
C SER A 136 -2.88 12.33 -7.09
N SER A 137 -1.75 12.38 -7.79
CA SER A 137 -1.62 11.83 -9.15
C SER A 137 -1.74 10.30 -9.22
N SER A 138 -1.82 9.62 -8.07
CA SER A 138 -2.00 8.17 -8.01
C SER A 138 -3.49 7.79 -7.96
N ALA A 139 -3.93 6.97 -8.93
CA ALA A 139 -5.30 6.45 -8.96
C ALA A 139 -5.63 5.61 -7.71
N MET A 140 -6.89 5.64 -7.27
CA MET A 140 -7.45 4.76 -6.25
C MET A 140 -8.31 3.67 -6.89
N LEU A 141 -8.28 2.45 -6.33
CA LEU A 141 -9.20 1.38 -6.69
C LEU A 141 -10.47 1.48 -5.84
N VAL A 142 -11.62 1.48 -6.50
CA VAL A 142 -12.92 1.52 -5.83
C VAL A 142 -13.84 0.40 -6.32
N ALA A 143 -14.71 -0.05 -5.42
CA ALA A 143 -15.90 -0.83 -5.74
C ALA A 143 -17.09 0.13 -5.76
N VAL A 144 -17.68 0.30 -6.94
CA VAL A 144 -18.92 1.06 -7.13
C VAL A 144 -20.09 0.12 -6.90
N THR A 145 -20.98 0.52 -5.99
CA THR A 145 -22.19 -0.22 -5.62
C THR A 145 -23.40 0.72 -5.68
N PRO A 146 -24.65 0.21 -5.68
CA PRO A 146 -25.85 1.06 -5.73
C PRO A 146 -25.96 2.01 -4.53
N THR A 147 -25.44 1.61 -3.38
CA THR A 147 -25.46 2.40 -2.14
C THR A 147 -24.31 3.41 -2.05
N GLY A 148 -23.38 3.38 -3.00
CA GLY A 148 -22.27 4.32 -3.09
C GLY A 148 -20.95 3.68 -3.51
N THR A 149 -19.89 4.51 -3.50
CA THR A 149 -18.53 4.08 -3.86
C THR A 149 -17.74 3.70 -2.61
N ARG A 150 -17.18 2.49 -2.56
CA ARG A 150 -16.31 1.99 -1.49
C ARG A 150 -14.87 1.96 -1.97
N ILE A 151 -13.96 2.55 -1.21
CA ILE A 151 -12.53 2.57 -1.54
C ILE A 151 -11.89 1.26 -1.09
N LEU A 152 -11.34 0.51 -2.04
CA LEU A 152 -10.61 -0.73 -1.77
C LEU A 152 -9.13 -0.45 -1.49
N LYS A 153 -8.54 0.48 -2.25
CA LYS A 153 -7.15 0.90 -2.09
C LYS A 153 -6.98 2.33 -2.56
N ARG A 154 -6.36 3.18 -1.74
CA ARG A 154 -5.83 4.47 -2.20
C ARG A 154 -4.44 4.26 -2.78
N GLY A 155 -4.20 4.76 -3.99
CA GLY A 155 -2.86 4.82 -4.54
C GLY A 155 -1.99 5.80 -3.76
N ASN A 156 -0.69 5.52 -3.72
CA ASN A 156 0.33 6.38 -3.13
C ASN A 156 1.45 6.58 -4.16
N PRO A 157 1.91 7.82 -4.45
CA PRO A 157 3.03 8.05 -5.37
C PRO A 157 4.30 7.27 -5.00
N PHE A 158 4.51 7.00 -3.71
CA PHE A 158 5.68 6.27 -3.21
C PHE A 158 5.45 4.76 -3.06
N GLY A 159 4.22 4.29 -3.29
CA GLY A 159 3.82 2.90 -3.07
C GLY A 159 3.73 2.05 -4.33
N GLY A 160 3.78 2.69 -5.51
CA GLY A 160 3.48 2.10 -6.80
C GLY A 160 2.04 2.37 -7.23
N SER A 161 1.80 2.36 -8.54
CA SER A 161 0.45 2.58 -9.09
C SER A 161 -0.44 1.36 -8.86
N VAL A 162 -1.74 1.63 -8.70
CA VAL A 162 -2.78 0.60 -8.70
C VAL A 162 -2.84 -0.11 -10.06
N GLY A 163 -2.51 0.58 -11.15
CA GLY A 163 -2.42 -0.01 -12.49
C GLY A 163 -3.74 -0.61 -12.96
N ASN A 164 -3.68 -1.78 -13.61
CA ASN A 164 -4.83 -2.50 -14.17
C ASN A 164 -5.51 -3.44 -13.14
N LEU A 165 -5.47 -3.10 -11.84
CA LEU A 165 -6.02 -3.97 -10.81
C LEU A 165 -7.54 -4.10 -10.91
N ASP A 166 -8.21 -3.07 -11.40
CA ASP A 166 -9.62 -3.08 -11.76
C ASP A 166 -9.93 -4.21 -12.76
N ARG A 167 -9.11 -4.36 -13.81
CA ARG A 167 -9.28 -5.42 -14.82
C ARG A 167 -9.02 -6.81 -14.23
N VAL A 168 -7.96 -6.96 -13.43
CA VAL A 168 -7.65 -8.24 -12.78
C VAL A 168 -8.77 -8.64 -11.82
N LEU A 169 -9.25 -7.70 -11.00
CA LEU A 169 -10.32 -7.96 -10.05
C LEU A 169 -11.64 -8.27 -10.77
N THR A 170 -11.96 -7.53 -11.84
CA THR A 170 -13.13 -7.81 -12.69
C THR A 170 -13.06 -9.21 -13.30
N ALA A 171 -11.93 -9.57 -13.91
CA ALA A 171 -11.72 -10.89 -14.50
C ALA A 171 -11.77 -12.00 -13.46
N THR A 172 -11.29 -11.76 -12.24
CA THR A 172 -11.29 -12.76 -11.18
C THR A 172 -12.69 -12.98 -10.58
N VAL A 173 -13.43 -11.89 -10.37
CA VAL A 173 -14.75 -11.91 -9.71
C VAL A 173 -15.86 -12.33 -10.67
N PHE A 174 -15.80 -11.89 -11.93
CA PHE A 174 -16.85 -12.11 -12.93
C PHE A 174 -16.44 -13.05 -14.08
N GLY A 175 -15.15 -13.38 -14.18
CA GLY A 175 -14.68 -14.37 -15.15
C GLY A 175 -15.14 -15.78 -14.80
N PRO A 176 -14.96 -16.73 -15.72
CA PRO A 176 -15.32 -18.13 -15.54
C PRO A 176 -14.73 -18.74 -14.27
#